data_AF-A0A9P6ABD6-F1
#
_entry.id   AF-A0A9P6ABD6-F1
#
_cell.length_a   1.000
_cell.length_b   1.000
_cell.length_c   1.000
_cell.angle_alpha   90.00
_cell.angle_beta   90.00
_cell.angle_gamma   90.00
#
_symmetry.space_group_name_H-M   'P 1'
#
loop_
_entity.id
_entity.type
_entity.pdbx_description
1 polymer ?
#
loop_
_entity_poly.entity_id
_entity_poly.type
_entity_poly.pdbx_seq_one_letter_code
_entity_poly.pdbx_strand_id
1 'polypeptide(L)'
;MGGGSPSFPGSLKERLLLPVPPSDLMADPYSLPLINALTLYVGASSVVQAKARTGMSIFIFPDLGRALFLRLATDLDIDGQHHLMSAIVTHLRYPSAHTQWFGSLALFLFAEVKSENFAEVTTKVLLKRFIVHCPHPWGALVTFIKLLCNPK
;
A
#
# COMPACT_ATOMS: atom_id res chain seq x y z
N MET A 1 3.19 34.03 -18.28
CA MET A 1 3.35 32.58 -18.57
C MET A 1 3.64 31.87 -17.25
N GLY A 2 2.59 31.53 -16.50
CA GLY A 2 2.72 30.84 -15.21
C GLY A 2 2.50 29.35 -15.43
N GLY A 3 3.57 28.56 -15.40
CA GLY A 3 3.50 27.11 -15.50
C GLY A 3 2.68 26.56 -14.33
N GLY A 4 1.54 25.94 -14.66
CA GLY A 4 0.74 25.23 -13.68
C GLY A 4 1.59 24.11 -13.09
N SER A 5 1.86 24.18 -11.79
CA SER A 5 2.43 23.06 -11.05
C SER A 5 1.58 21.82 -11.36
N PRO A 6 2.14 20.74 -11.93
CA PRO A 6 1.37 19.52 -12.07
C PRO A 6 0.89 19.12 -10.69
N SER A 7 -0.39 18.79 -10.57
CA SER A 7 -0.98 18.38 -9.30
C SER A 7 -0.12 17.28 -8.69
N PHE A 8 0.31 17.47 -7.43
CA PHE A 8 1.20 16.57 -6.68
C PHE A 8 0.97 15.07 -6.94
N PRO A 9 -0.28 14.54 -6.95
CA PRO A 9 -0.51 13.12 -7.25
C PRO A 9 -0.10 12.68 -8.65
N GLY A 10 -0.27 13.51 -9.68
CA GLY A 10 0.08 13.15 -11.07
C GLY A 10 1.59 13.01 -11.27
N SER A 11 2.37 13.87 -10.62
CA SER A 11 3.85 13.82 -10.66
C SER A 11 4.46 12.73 -9.78
N LEU A 12 3.65 12.04 -8.96
CA LEU A 12 4.16 11.10 -7.96
C LEU A 12 4.60 9.77 -8.60
N LYS A 13 3.89 9.32 -9.64
CA LYS A 13 4.31 8.15 -10.44
C LYS A 13 5.71 8.38 -11.05
N GLU A 14 5.93 9.54 -11.65
CA GLU A 14 7.21 9.91 -12.26
C GLU A 14 8.36 9.98 -11.23
N ARG A 15 8.08 10.45 -10.01
CA ARG A 15 9.07 10.52 -8.93
C ARG A 15 9.38 9.19 -8.27
N LEU A 16 8.51 8.20 -8.41
CA LEU A 16 8.75 6.83 -7.94
C LEU A 16 9.66 6.05 -8.88
N LEU A 17 9.72 6.45 -10.16
CA LEU A 17 10.62 5.89 -11.16
C LEU A 17 12.06 6.38 -10.92
N LEU A 18 13.03 5.50 -11.16
CA LEU A 18 14.44 5.87 -11.07
C LEU A 18 14.81 6.86 -12.19
N PRO A 19 15.60 7.93 -11.91
CA PRO A 19 15.98 8.94 -12.90
C PRO A 19 16.84 8.42 -14.06
N VAL A 20 17.45 7.24 -13.88
CA VAL A 20 18.32 6.59 -14.86
C VAL A 20 17.77 5.18 -15.06
N PRO A 21 17.37 4.79 -16.28
CA PRO A 21 17.10 3.39 -16.56
C PRO A 21 18.42 2.65 -16.33
N PRO A 22 18.47 1.69 -15.40
CA PRO A 22 19.67 0.91 -15.17
C PRO A 22 20.07 0.23 -16.48
N SER A 23 21.35 0.32 -16.85
CA SER A 23 21.91 -0.31 -18.05
C SER A 23 21.81 -1.85 -18.05
N ASP A 24 21.26 -2.42 -16.96
CA ASP A 24 20.96 -3.83 -16.80
C ASP A 24 19.50 -4.11 -17.13
N LEU A 25 19.27 -5.06 -18.04
CA LEU A 25 17.95 -5.58 -18.46
C LEU A 25 17.08 -6.16 -17.32
N MET A 26 17.51 -6.05 -16.06
CA MET A 26 16.98 -6.75 -14.89
C MET A 26 16.69 -5.85 -13.69
N ALA A 27 16.95 -4.54 -13.77
CA ALA A 27 16.80 -3.67 -12.61
C ALA A 27 15.43 -2.98 -12.61
N ASP A 28 14.72 -3.14 -11.49
CA ASP A 28 13.36 -2.64 -11.28
C ASP A 28 13.31 -1.12 -11.55
N PRO A 29 12.37 -0.64 -12.38
CA PRO A 29 12.27 0.78 -12.71
C PRO A 29 11.81 1.63 -11.50
N TYR A 30 11.40 0.98 -10.40
CA TYR A 30 10.83 1.60 -9.22
C TYR A 30 11.83 1.69 -8.07
N SER A 31 11.85 2.83 -7.39
CA SER A 31 12.66 3.04 -6.18
C SER A 31 12.00 2.41 -4.94
N LEU A 32 12.33 1.14 -4.65
CA LEU A 32 11.84 0.43 -3.44
C LEU A 32 12.02 1.23 -2.13
N PRO A 33 13.18 1.86 -1.85
CA PRO A 33 13.36 2.61 -0.60
C PRO A 33 12.36 3.76 -0.47
N LEU A 34 12.03 4.43 -1.57
CA LEU A 34 11.09 5.54 -1.60
C LEU A 34 9.66 5.05 -1.39
N ILE A 35 9.26 3.95 -2.05
CA ILE A 35 7.94 3.32 -1.84
C ILE A 35 7.78 2.92 -0.38
N ASN A 36 8.79 2.31 0.23
CA ASN A 36 8.75 1.90 1.63
C ASN A 36 8.68 3.10 2.59
N ALA A 37 9.50 4.13 2.35
CA ALA A 37 9.51 5.35 3.16
C ALA A 37 8.18 6.11 3.06
N LEU A 38 7.64 6.26 1.84
CA LEU A 38 6.33 6.87 1.59
C LEU A 38 5.24 6.08 2.31
N THR A 39 5.25 4.75 2.17
CA THR A 39 4.24 3.89 2.77
C THR A 39 4.23 4.06 4.30
N LEU A 40 5.40 3.97 4.92
CA LEU A 40 5.56 4.14 6.35
C LEU A 40 5.12 5.54 6.81
N TYR A 41 5.58 6.60 6.14
CA TYR A 41 5.30 7.97 6.54
C TYR A 41 3.80 8.28 6.45
N VAL A 42 3.16 7.93 5.34
CA VAL A 42 1.72 8.17 5.15
C VAL A 42 0.93 7.39 6.18
N GLY A 43 1.22 6.10 6.39
CA GLY A 43 0.52 5.29 7.38
C GLY A 43 0.69 5.80 8.81
N ALA A 44 1.90 6.17 9.21
CA ALA A 44 2.16 6.74 10.53
C ALA A 44 1.41 8.09 10.71
N SER A 45 1.45 8.96 9.70
CA SER A 45 0.75 10.24 9.74
C SER A 45 -0.78 10.09 9.79
N SER A 46 -1.35 9.13 9.05
CA SER A 46 -2.79 8.85 9.05
C SER A 46 -3.27 8.29 10.38
N VAL A 47 -2.47 7.44 11.04
CA VAL A 47 -2.80 6.92 12.38
C VAL A 47 -2.80 8.03 13.43
N VAL A 48 -1.81 8.93 13.39
CA VAL A 48 -1.72 10.09 14.29
C VAL A 48 -2.89 11.04 14.06
N GLN A 49 -3.22 11.35 12.80
CA GLN A 49 -4.36 12.19 12.44
C GLN A 49 -5.69 11.58 12.88
N ALA A 50 -5.86 10.26 12.72
CA ALA A 50 -7.06 9.56 13.15
C ALA A 50 -7.26 9.66 14.68
N LYS A 51 -6.17 9.43 15.44
CA LYS A 51 -6.18 9.57 16.89
C LYS A 51 -6.50 11.00 17.33
N ALA A 52 -5.95 12.01 16.64
CA ALA A 52 -6.21 13.42 16.96
C ALA A 52 -7.68 13.83 16.71
N ARG A 53 -8.32 13.26 15.68
CA ARG A 53 -9.71 13.61 15.31
C ARG A 53 -10.77 12.88 16.12
N THR A 54 -10.57 11.61 16.44
CA THR A 54 -11.62 10.75 17.01
C THR A 54 -11.23 10.15 18.36
N GLY A 55 -10.01 10.41 18.84
CA GLY A 55 -9.46 9.76 20.04
C GLY A 55 -9.10 8.28 19.84
N MET A 56 -9.47 7.70 18.70
CA MET A 56 -9.27 6.29 18.35
C MET A 56 -8.33 6.16 17.15
N SER A 57 -7.48 5.14 17.14
CA SER A 57 -6.57 4.84 16.02
C SER A 57 -7.25 3.93 14.98
N ILE A 58 -8.40 4.37 14.49
CA ILE A 58 -9.22 3.63 13.52
C ILE A 58 -9.07 4.21 12.11
N PHE A 59 -9.39 3.39 11.12
CA PHE A 59 -9.47 3.83 9.73
C PHE A 59 -10.71 4.71 9.54
N ILE A 60 -10.52 6.01 9.34
CA ILE A 60 -11.61 7.00 9.29
C ILE A 60 -11.87 7.44 7.86
N PHE A 61 -13.13 7.71 7.55
CA PHE A 61 -13.56 8.41 6.34
C PHE A 61 -13.81 9.90 6.66
N PRO A 62 -13.28 10.87 5.90
CA PRO A 62 -12.28 10.78 4.83
C PRO A 62 -10.82 10.83 5.33
N ASP A 63 -9.95 9.96 4.79
CA ASP A 63 -8.50 9.97 5.04
C ASP A 63 -7.72 10.26 3.74
N LEU A 64 -6.79 11.21 3.83
CA LEU A 64 -5.95 11.63 2.70
C LEU A 64 -4.99 10.51 2.28
N GLY A 65 -4.46 9.75 3.25
CA GLY A 65 -3.58 8.62 3.01
C GLY A 65 -4.24 7.56 2.16
N ARG A 66 -5.47 7.17 2.50
CA ARG A 66 -6.29 6.27 1.69
C ARG A 66 -6.46 6.75 0.24
N ALA A 67 -6.84 8.01 0.04
CA ALA A 67 -7.06 8.55 -1.31
C ALA A 67 -5.78 8.53 -2.16
N LEU A 68 -4.63 8.80 -1.53
CA LEU A 68 -3.33 8.68 -2.16
C LEU A 68 -3.02 7.24 -2.57
N PHE A 69 -3.17 6.28 -1.66
CA PHE A 69 -2.93 4.86 -1.95
C PHE A 69 -3.88 4.30 -3.00
N LEU A 70 -5.14 4.74 -3.02
CA LEU A 70 -6.09 4.34 -4.05
C LEU A 70 -5.64 4.80 -5.43
N ARG A 71 -5.28 6.07 -5.58
CA ARG A 71 -4.73 6.60 -6.85
C ARG A 71 -3.46 5.88 -7.26
N LEU A 72 -2.55 5.64 -6.31
CA LEU A 72 -1.32 4.91 -6.61
C LEU A 72 -1.62 3.48 -7.09
N ALA A 73 -2.53 2.78 -6.43
CA ALA A 73 -2.92 1.43 -6.83
C ALA A 73 -3.59 1.39 -8.21
N THR A 74 -4.32 2.43 -8.63
CA THR A 74 -4.92 2.51 -9.97
C THR A 74 -3.95 2.98 -11.06
N ASP A 75 -3.02 3.89 -10.72
CA ASP A 75 -2.17 4.56 -11.72
C ASP A 75 -0.83 3.83 -11.94
N LEU A 76 -0.37 3.01 -10.99
CA LEU A 76 0.84 2.19 -11.11
C LEU A 76 0.61 0.97 -12.00
N ASP A 77 1.67 0.55 -12.68
CA ASP A 77 1.68 -0.69 -13.46
C ASP A 77 1.80 -1.91 -12.53
N ILE A 78 1.68 -3.12 -13.06
CA ILE A 78 1.64 -4.38 -12.28
C ILE A 78 2.85 -4.50 -11.32
N ASP A 79 4.06 -4.16 -11.79
CA ASP A 79 5.27 -4.19 -10.96
C ASP A 79 5.21 -3.16 -9.84
N GLY A 80 4.73 -1.94 -10.13
CA GLY A 80 4.55 -0.89 -9.13
C GLY A 80 3.51 -1.28 -8.07
N GLN A 81 2.39 -1.88 -8.49
CA GLN A 81 1.36 -2.41 -7.61
C GLN A 81 1.91 -3.51 -6.70
N HIS A 82 2.76 -4.41 -7.23
CA HIS A 82 3.41 -5.45 -6.45
C HIS A 82 4.33 -4.85 -5.37
N HIS A 83 5.13 -3.84 -5.71
CA HIS A 83 5.99 -3.14 -4.76
C HIS A 83 5.18 -2.41 -3.68
N LEU A 84 4.11 -1.71 -4.08
CA LEU A 84 3.23 -0.99 -3.16
C LEU A 84 2.55 -1.95 -2.18
N MET A 85 1.95 -3.03 -2.68
CA MET A 85 1.29 -4.04 -1.84
C MET A 85 2.29 -4.77 -0.94
N SER A 86 3.49 -5.05 -1.44
CA SER A 86 4.57 -5.62 -0.63
C SER A 86 4.93 -4.69 0.53
N ALA A 87 5.10 -3.39 0.27
CA ALA A 87 5.37 -2.39 1.30
C ALA A 87 4.26 -2.34 2.36
N ILE A 88 2.99 -2.30 1.94
CA ILE A 88 1.82 -2.34 2.84
C ILE A 88 1.83 -3.60 3.72
N VAL A 89 2.05 -4.77 3.13
CA VAL A 89 2.03 -6.05 3.84
C VAL A 89 3.19 -6.16 4.85
N THR A 90 4.33 -5.49 4.62
CA THR A 90 5.44 -5.48 5.61
C THR A 90 5.07 -4.85 6.96
N HIS A 91 4.02 -4.03 6.99
CA HIS A 91 3.50 -3.39 8.20
C HIS A 91 2.44 -4.25 8.92
N LEU A 92 2.02 -5.38 8.34
CA LEU A 92 1.10 -6.32 8.97
C LEU A 92 1.87 -7.27 9.88
N ARG A 93 2.17 -6.84 11.11
CA ARG A 93 3.02 -7.59 12.06
C ARG A 93 2.22 -8.10 13.25
N TYR A 94 2.46 -7.55 14.43
CA TYR A 94 1.74 -7.83 15.67
C TYR A 94 0.52 -6.90 15.82
N PRO A 95 -0.42 -7.19 16.74
CA PRO A 95 -1.54 -6.30 17.03
C PRO A 95 -1.04 -4.88 17.39
N SER A 96 -1.35 -3.91 16.53
CA SER A 96 -1.02 -2.50 16.73
C SER A 96 -1.99 -1.61 15.96
N ALA A 97 -2.10 -0.34 16.36
CA ALA A 97 -2.87 0.66 15.62
C ALA A 97 -2.43 0.77 14.14
N HIS A 98 -1.12 0.68 13.90
CA HIS A 98 -0.53 0.70 12.57
C HIS A 98 -0.95 -0.52 11.75
N THR A 99 -0.79 -1.73 12.31
CA THR A 99 -1.23 -3.00 11.71
C THR A 99 -2.72 -2.98 11.39
N GLN A 100 -3.55 -2.46 12.30
CA GLN A 100 -4.99 -2.34 12.09
C GLN A 100 -5.30 -1.41 10.92
N TRP A 101 -4.67 -0.24 10.86
CA TRP A 101 -4.88 0.73 9.79
C TRP A 101 -4.44 0.19 8.43
N PHE A 102 -3.24 -0.41 8.34
CA PHE A 102 -2.76 -1.04 7.09
C PHE A 102 -3.59 -2.26 6.68
N GLY A 103 -4.10 -3.04 7.64
CA GLY A 103 -5.02 -4.14 7.37
C GLY A 103 -6.32 -3.65 6.75
N SER A 104 -6.93 -2.60 7.33
CA SER A 104 -8.10 -1.94 6.75
C SER A 104 -7.82 -1.31 5.39
N LEU A 105 -6.64 -0.71 5.19
CA LEU A 105 -6.23 -0.16 3.89
C LEU A 105 -6.13 -1.25 2.81
N ALA A 106 -5.49 -2.38 3.10
CA ALA A 106 -5.35 -3.48 2.16
C ALA A 106 -6.72 -4.04 1.73
N LEU A 107 -7.64 -4.22 2.69
CA LEU A 107 -9.02 -4.63 2.40
C LEU A 107 -9.77 -3.60 1.54
N PHE A 108 -9.58 -2.31 1.84
CA PHE A 108 -10.20 -1.22 1.08
C PHE A 108 -9.68 -1.18 -0.36
N LEU A 109 -8.37 -1.25 -0.57
CA LEU A 109 -7.78 -1.24 -1.91
C LEU A 109 -8.25 -2.45 -2.73
N PHE A 110 -8.32 -3.63 -2.12
CA PHE A 110 -8.83 -4.84 -2.77
C PHE A 110 -10.28 -4.69 -3.23
N ALA A 111 -11.13 -4.03 -2.45
CA ALA A 111 -12.54 -3.82 -2.80
C ALA A 111 -12.75 -2.70 -3.83
N GLU A 112 -11.94 -1.65 -3.80
CA GLU A 112 -12.12 -0.47 -4.65
C GLU A 112 -11.45 -0.63 -6.03
N VAL A 113 -10.28 -1.26 -6.08
CA VAL A 113 -9.55 -1.50 -7.33
C VAL A 113 -10.11 -2.76 -8.00
N LYS A 114 -11.14 -2.58 -8.82
CA LYS A 114 -11.82 -3.65 -9.59
C LYS A 114 -10.98 -4.12 -10.80
N SER A 115 -9.74 -4.54 -10.55
CA SER A 115 -8.83 -5.07 -11.57
C SER A 115 -8.39 -6.48 -11.16
N GLU A 116 -8.55 -7.45 -12.06
CA GLU A 116 -8.12 -8.84 -11.83
C GLU A 116 -6.61 -8.93 -11.55
N ASN A 117 -5.81 -8.13 -12.27
CA ASN A 117 -4.37 -8.05 -12.06
C ASN A 117 -4.02 -7.61 -10.63
N PHE A 118 -4.73 -6.60 -10.11
CA PHE A 118 -4.50 -6.11 -8.76
C PHE A 118 -4.91 -7.14 -7.69
N ALA A 119 -6.02 -7.86 -7.93
CA ALA A 119 -6.46 -8.94 -7.05
C ALA A 119 -5.45 -10.10 -7.03
N GLU A 120 -4.91 -10.49 -8.19
CA GLU A 120 -3.85 -11.49 -8.30
C GLU A 120 -2.59 -11.04 -7.55
N VAL A 121 -2.11 -9.81 -7.80
CA VAL A 121 -0.93 -9.23 -7.14
C VAL A 121 -1.12 -9.22 -5.63
N THR A 122 -2.27 -8.76 -5.13
CA THR A 122 -2.58 -8.72 -3.70
C THR A 122 -2.54 -10.10 -3.07
N THR A 123 -3.19 -11.07 -3.71
CA THR A 123 -3.25 -12.46 -3.24
C THR A 123 -1.86 -13.10 -3.27
N LYS A 124 -1.09 -12.88 -4.33
CA LYS A 124 0.29 -13.39 -4.48
C LYS A 124 1.23 -12.83 -3.42
N VAL A 125 1.16 -11.53 -3.13
CA VAL A 125 2.00 -10.89 -2.10
C VAL A 125 1.66 -11.45 -0.71
N LEU A 126 0.38 -11.62 -0.38
CA LEU A 126 -0.03 -12.22 0.89
C LEU A 126 0.37 -13.69 0.96
N LEU A 127 0.14 -14.47 -0.09
CA LEU A 127 0.46 -15.90 -0.12
C LEU A 127 1.97 -16.17 0.01
N LYS A 128 2.81 -15.34 -0.63
CA LYS A 128 4.28 -15.42 -0.47
C LYS A 128 4.72 -15.31 0.99
N ARG A 129 3.96 -14.63 1.86
CA ARG A 129 4.26 -14.52 3.31
C ARG A 129 3.87 -15.76 4.11
N PHE A 130 3.01 -16.63 3.55
CA PHE A 130 2.55 -17.86 4.19
C PHE A 130 3.25 -19.12 3.67
N ILE A 131 3.87 -19.07 2.49
CA ILE A 131 4.61 -20.23 1.94
C ILE A 131 5.92 -20.47 2.71
N VAL A 132 6.50 -19.43 3.32
CA VAL A 132 7.76 -19.54 4.08
C VAL A 132 7.52 -20.21 5.44
N HIS A 133 8.49 -20.98 5.94
CA HIS A 133 8.42 -21.60 7.27
C HIS A 133 8.08 -20.59 8.38
N CYS A 134 7.23 -21.02 9.31
CA CYS A 134 6.83 -20.26 10.51
C CYS A 134 8.02 -19.61 11.26
N PRO A 135 7.80 -18.49 11.95
CA PRO A 135 6.51 -17.90 12.33
C PRO A 135 5.90 -16.94 11.30
N HIS A 136 4.59 -17.08 11.05
CA HIS A 136 3.82 -16.14 10.24
C HIS A 136 3.40 -14.92 11.05
N PRO A 137 3.41 -13.70 10.46
CA PRO A 137 2.97 -12.52 11.16
C PRO A 137 1.45 -12.51 11.35
N TRP A 138 1.02 -12.30 12.60
CA TRP A 138 -0.40 -12.32 13.02
C TRP A 138 -1.28 -11.40 12.17
N GLY A 139 -0.82 -10.18 11.89
CA GLY A 139 -1.57 -9.18 11.14
C GLY A 139 -1.81 -9.59 9.70
N ALA A 140 -0.84 -10.26 9.06
CA ALA A 140 -1.04 -10.76 7.71
C ALA A 140 -2.10 -11.86 7.69
N LEU A 141 -2.06 -12.79 8.67
CA LEU A 141 -3.05 -13.86 8.81
C LEU A 141 -4.46 -13.30 9.00
N VAL A 142 -4.62 -12.33 9.90
CA VAL A 142 -5.93 -11.71 10.17
C VAL A 142 -6.46 -10.99 8.93
N THR A 143 -5.62 -10.23 8.22
CA THR A 143 -6.03 -9.56 6.97
C THR A 143 -6.42 -10.58 5.89
N PHE A 144 -5.66 -11.66 5.76
CA PHE A 144 -5.96 -12.73 4.79
C PHE A 144 -7.28 -13.44 5.09
N ILE A 145 -7.53 -13.80 6.36
CA ILE A 145 -8.81 -14.36 6.78
C ILE A 145 -9.95 -13.38 6.50
N LYS A 146 -9.76 -12.09 6.78
CA LYS A 146 -10.77 -11.06 6.48
C LYS A 146 -11.06 -10.93 4.98
N LEU A 147 -10.06 -11.07 4.12
CA LEU A 147 -10.26 -11.11 2.66
C LEU A 147 -11.10 -12.31 2.24
N LEU A 148 -10.81 -13.50 2.77
CA LEU A 148 -11.54 -14.73 2.45
C LEU A 148 -12.98 -14.72 2.98
N CYS A 149 -13.18 -14.21 4.20
CA CYS A 149 -14.48 -14.21 4.87
C CYS A 149 -15.40 -13.07 4.45
N ASN A 150 -14.90 -12.07 3.72
CA ASN A 150 -15.70 -10.94 3.23
C ASN A 150 -15.67 -10.91 1.69
N PRO A 151 -16.44 -11.80 1.03
CA PRO A 151 -16.68 -11.73 -0.41
C PRO A 151 -17.56 -10.51 -0.67
N LYS A 152 -16.94 -9.38 -0.99
CA LYS A 152 -17.63 -8.23 -1.59
C LYS A 152 -17.16 -8.06 -3.02
#